data_AF-A0A945CEL0-F1
#
_entry.id   AF-A0A945CEL0-F1
#
_cell.length_a   1.000
_cell.length_b   1.000
_cell.length_c   1.000
_cell.angle_alpha   90.00
_cell.angle_beta   90.00
_cell.angle_gamma   90.00
#
_symmetry.space_group_name_H-M   'P 1'
#
loop_
_entity.id
_entity.type
_entity.pdbx_description
1 polymer ?
#
loop_
_entity_poly.entity_id
_entity_poly.type
_entity_poly.pdbx_seq_one_letter_code
_entity_poly.pdbx_strand_id
1 'polypeptide(L)' 'MSQSTDLCTCLNCGKSETETPLLRLRYSGVKSWLCSQCMPVLIHNPEEVGAKLAKIVAPSAE' A
#
# COMPACT_ATOMS: atom_id res chain seq x y z
N MET A 1 -23.10 -13.24 12.98
CA MET A 1 -22.17 -12.09 13.05
C MET A 1 -21.49 -11.97 11.71
N SER A 2 -21.95 -11.05 10.85
CA SER A 2 -21.36 -10.83 9.53
C SER A 2 -20.53 -9.56 9.60
N GLN A 3 -19.26 -9.68 9.97
CA GLN A 3 -18.32 -8.58 9.88
C GLN A 3 -17.77 -8.58 8.45
N SER A 4 -18.14 -7.59 7.66
CA SER A 4 -17.46 -7.28 6.41
C SER A 4 -16.08 -6.75 6.78
N THR A 5 -15.08 -7.62 6.75
CA THR A 5 -13.69 -7.23 6.97
C THR A 5 -13.20 -6.52 5.72
N ASP A 6 -12.95 -5.21 5.82
CA ASP A 6 -12.29 -4.45 4.75
C ASP A 6 -10.88 -5.03 4.58
N LEU A 7 -10.69 -5.83 3.53
CA LEU A 7 -9.43 -6.51 3.27
C LEU A 7 -8.39 -5.49 2.80
N CYS A 8 -7.30 -5.36 3.56
CA CYS A 8 -6.18 -4.54 3.15
C CYS A 8 -5.50 -5.15 1.93
N THR A 9 -5.06 -4.31 1.00
CA THR A 9 -4.40 -4.73 -0.25
C THR A 9 -3.09 -3.99 -0.46
N CYS A 10 -2.12 -4.68 -1.03
CA CYS A 10 -0.83 -4.10 -1.40
C CYS A 10 -1.03 -3.02 -2.47
N LEU A 11 -0.59 -1.80 -2.18
CA LEU A 11 -0.71 -0.67 -3.11
C LEU A 11 0.04 -0.89 -4.44
N ASN A 12 1.03 -1.79 -4.45
CA ASN A 12 1.84 -2.03 -5.64
C ASN A 12 1.27 -3.13 -6.54
N CYS A 13 0.95 -4.30 -5.97
CA CYS A 13 0.57 -5.50 -6.72
C CYS A 13 -0.88 -5.97 -6.49
N GLY A 14 -1.63 -5.32 -5.60
CA GLY A 14 -3.05 -5.61 -5.34
C GLY A 14 -3.33 -6.82 -4.46
N LYS A 15 -2.34 -7.68 -4.16
CA LYS A 15 -2.53 -8.85 -3.29
C LYS A 15 -3.09 -8.45 -1.93
N SER A 16 -4.07 -9.20 -1.45
CA SER A 16 -4.71 -9.01 -0.16
C SER A 16 -3.87 -9.56 1.00
N GLU A 17 -4.21 -9.16 2.22
CA GLU A 17 -3.64 -9.72 3.45
C GLU A 17 -3.86 -11.23 3.62
N THR A 18 -4.80 -11.84 2.88
CA THR A 18 -5.04 -13.29 2.88
C THR A 18 -4.11 -14.05 1.94
N GLU A 19 -3.55 -13.38 0.93
CA GLU A 19 -2.65 -13.98 -0.07
C GLU A 19 -1.18 -13.83 0.32
N THR A 20 -0.82 -12.75 1.04
CA THR A 20 0.57 -12.45 1.39
C THR A 20 0.63 -11.50 2.60
N PRO A 21 1.67 -11.59 3.46
CA PRO A 21 1.81 -10.65 4.57
C PRO A 21 1.97 -9.21 4.07
N LEU A 22 1.13 -8.33 4.63
CA LEU A 22 1.18 -6.88 4.38
C LEU A 22 1.88 -6.14 5.52
N LEU A 23 2.69 -5.17 5.15
CA LEU A 23 3.35 -4.23 6.04
C LEU A 23 2.60 -2.91 5.97
N ARG A 24 2.32 -2.32 7.13
CA ARG A 24 1.70 -0.99 7.21
C ARG A 24 2.75 0.08 6.97
N LEU A 25 2.47 0.99 6.05
CA LEU A 25 3.27 2.17 5.76
C LEU A 25 2.52 3.44 6.18
N ARG A 26 3.29 4.45 6.59
CA ARG A 26 2.80 5.81 6.79
C ARG A 26 3.64 6.75 5.94
N TYR A 27 2.97 7.48 5.04
CA TYR A 27 3.60 8.47 4.18
C TYR A 27 2.73 9.72 4.15
N SER A 28 3.30 10.89 4.45
CA SER A 28 2.58 12.16 4.59
C SER A 28 1.28 12.09 5.40
N GLY A 29 1.32 11.35 6.52
CA GLY A 29 0.16 11.16 7.40
C GLY A 29 -0.87 10.12 6.93
N VAL A 30 -0.79 9.67 5.68
CA VAL A 30 -1.71 8.68 5.12
C VAL A 30 -1.19 7.27 5.40
N LYS A 31 -2.12 6.38 5.76
CA LYS A 31 -1.84 4.96 5.96
C LYS A 31 -2.02 4.20 4.65
N SER A 32 -1.05 3.36 4.31
CA SER A 32 -1.11 2.47 3.15
C SER A 32 -0.49 1.11 3.49
N TRP A 33 -0.59 0.15 2.57
CA TRP A 33 -0.12 -1.21 2.76
C TRP A 33 0.78 -1.66 1.61
N LEU A 34 1.87 -2.35 1.94
CA LEU A 34 2.79 -2.94 0.97
C LEU A 34 3.15 -4.36 1.39
N CYS A 35 3.12 -5.32 0.47
CA CYS A 35 3.50 -6.69 0.80
C CYS A 35 5.02 -6.85 0.93
N SER A 36 5.46 -7.90 1.65
CA SER A 36 6.88 -8.22 1.80
C SER A 36 7.60 -8.45 0.47
N GLN A 37 6.89 -8.92 -0.56
CA GLN A 37 7.44 -9.14 -1.92
C GLN A 37 7.67 -7.84 -2.69
N CYS A 38 6.91 -6.78 -2.40
CA CYS A 38 7.08 -5.47 -3.04
C CYS A 38 7.98 -4.52 -2.23
N MET A 39 8.32 -4.87 -0.99
CA MET A 39 9.27 -4.11 -0.18
C MET A 39 10.65 -3.92 -0.82
N PRO A 40 11.24 -4.92 -1.51
CA PRO A 40 12.52 -4.73 -2.19
C PRO A 40 12.47 -3.64 -3.27
N VAL A 41 11.34 -3.50 -3.98
CA VAL A 41 11.16 -2.43 -4.97
C VAL A 41 11.19 -1.06 -4.28
N LEU A 42 10.54 -0.92 -3.13
CA LEU A 42 10.61 0.33 -2.36
C LEU A 42 12.06 0.66 -1.91
N ILE A 43 12.86 -0.35 -1.59
CA ILE A 43 14.24 -0.17 -1.11
C ILE A 43 15.21 0.15 -2.26
N HIS A 44 15.09 -0.57 -3.38
CA HIS A 44 16.02 -0.45 -4.51
C HIS A 44 15.59 0.58 -5.57
N ASN A 45 14.28 0.81 -5.71
CA ASN A 45 13.67 1.67 -6.73
C ASN A 45 12.53 2.51 -6.11
N PRO A 46 12.82 3.37 -5.12
CA PRO A 46 11.81 4.06 -4.32
C PRO A 46 10.86 4.95 -5.15
N GLU A 47 11.30 5.45 -6.30
CA GLU A 47 10.50 6.27 -7.22
C GLU A 47 9.27 5.54 -7.78
N GLU A 48 9.36 4.23 -8.07
CA GLU A 48 8.23 3.45 -8.61
C GLU A 48 7.09 3.31 -7.61
N VAL A 49 7.42 3.09 -6.34
CA VAL A 49 6.45 2.99 -5.25
C VAL A 49 6.02 4.38 -4.78
N GLY A 50 6.94 5.34 -4.79
CA GLY A 50 6.71 6.74 -4.41
C GLY A 50 5.63 7.42 -5.25
N ALA A 51 5.61 7.19 -6.57
CA ALA A 51 4.57 7.72 -7.45
C ALA A 51 3.16 7.20 -7.06
N LYS A 52 3.05 5.94 -6.63
CA LYS A 52 1.78 5.37 -6.15
C LYS A 52 1.38 5.93 -4.80
N LEU A 53 2.34 6.12 -3.89
CA LEU A 53 2.11 6.76 -2.59
C LEU A 53 1.65 8.22 -2.76
N ALA A 54 2.23 8.97 -3.69
CA ALA A 54 1.82 10.35 -3.98
C ALA A 54 0.35 10.43 -4.42
N LYS A 55 -0.12 9.50 -5.27
CA LYS A 55 -1.53 9.41 -5.66
C LYS A 55 -2.48 9.16 -4.48
N ILE A 56 -2.01 8.44 -3.45
CA ILE A 56 -2.78 8.15 -2.24
C ILE A 56 -2.81 9.35 -1.28
N VAL A 57 -1.74 10.17 -1.27
CA VAL A 57 -1.62 11.36 -0.41
C VAL A 57 -2.30 12.59 -1.00
N ALA A 58 -2.45 12.65 -2.32
CA ALA A 58 -3.13 13.73 -3.02
C ALA A 58 -4.53 13.33 -3.54
N PRO A 59 -5.47 12.80 -2.73
CA PRO A 59 -6.85 12.59 -3.17
C PRO A 59 -7.64 13.91 -3.26
N SER A 60 -6.98 15.07 -3.31
CA SER A 60 -7.58 16.40 -3.37
C SER A 60 -6.72 17.35 -4.19
N ALA A 61 -6.72 17.16 -5.50
CA ALA A 61 -6.48 18.21 -6.49
C ALA A 61 -7.28 17.82 -7.75
N GLU A 62 -8.57 18.12 -7.71
CA GLU A 62 -9.39 18.36 -8.90
C GLU A 62 -8.88 19.58 -9.67
#